data_AF-A0A1S0TF75-F1
#
_entry.id   AF-A0A1S0TF75-F1
#
_cell.length_a   1.000
_cell.length_b   1.000
_cell.length_c   1.000
_cell.angle_alpha   90.00
_cell.angle_beta   90.00
_cell.angle_gamma   90.00
#
_symmetry.space_group_name_H-M   'P 1'
#
loop_
_entity.id
_entity.type
_entity.pdbx_description
1 polymer ?
#
loop_
_entity_poly.entity_id
_entity_poly.type
_entity_poly.pdbx_seq_one_letter_code
_entity_poly.pdbx_strand_id
1 'polypeptide(L)' 'MLTLPHLFLLLHFSLFNCAFSNAFVLRTDVKVEESLIYVQTIWRHGDRAPHQLPYPSDLNNESSWPRGWSQLTN' A
#
# COMPACT_ATOMS: atom_id res chain seq x y z
N MET A 1 -17.27 62.71 -12.13
CA MET A 1 -15.84 62.49 -12.46
C MET A 1 -15.29 61.47 -11.48
N LEU A 2 -14.80 60.32 -11.96
CA LEU A 2 -14.09 59.37 -11.09
C LEU A 2 -12.72 59.97 -10.77
N THR A 3 -12.43 60.15 -9.48
CA THR A 3 -11.16 60.71 -9.02
C THR A 3 -10.09 59.60 -8.95
N LEU A 4 -8.82 59.95 -9.13
CA LEU A 4 -7.68 59.03 -9.03
C LEU A 4 -7.75 58.04 -7.84
N PRO A 5 -8.13 58.44 -6.60
CA PRO A 5 -8.27 57.51 -5.48
C PRO A 5 -9.39 56.46 -5.67
N HIS A 6 -10.48 56.78 -6.37
CA HIS A 6 -11.51 55.78 -6.69
C HIS A 6 -10.99 54.73 -7.67
N LEU A 7 -10.16 55.13 -8.64
CA LEU A 7 -9.56 54.18 -9.60
C LEU A 7 -8.57 53.24 -8.90
N PHE A 8 -7.78 53.76 -7.96
CA PHE A 8 -6.92 52.93 -7.11
C PHE A 8 -7.73 51.95 -6.26
N LEU A 9 -8.82 52.38 -5.63
CA LEU A 9 -9.65 51.49 -4.80
C LEU A 9 -10.27 50.34 -5.63
N LEU A 10 -10.74 50.64 -6.83
CA LEU A 10 -11.30 49.63 -7.76
C LEU A 10 -10.23 48.65 -8.25
N LEU A 11 -9.00 49.11 -8.49
CA LEU A 11 -7.87 48.25 -8.84
C LEU A 11 -7.53 47.26 -7.71
N HIS A 12 -7.45 47.76 -6.47
CA HIS A 12 -7.19 46.89 -5.30
C HIS A 12 -8.33 45.88 -5.10
N PHE A 13 -9.58 46.30 -5.29
CA PHE A 13 -10.73 45.41 -5.21
C PHE A 13 -10.71 44.33 -6.30
N SER A 14 -10.34 44.70 -7.54
CA SER A 14 -10.20 43.75 -8.65
C SER A 14 -9.05 42.77 -8.43
N LEU A 15 -7.89 43.25 -8.00
CA LEU A 15 -6.73 42.41 -7.69
C LEU A 15 -7.00 41.46 -6.52
N PHE A 16 -7.71 41.93 -5.50
CA PHE A 16 -8.15 41.10 -4.37
C PHE A 16 -9.11 39.99 -4.82
N ASN A 17 -10.10 40.31 -5.66
CA ASN A 17 -11.03 39.31 -6.22
C ASN A 17 -10.32 38.32 -7.16
N CYS A 18 -9.37 38.77 -7.96
CA CYS A 18 -8.53 37.90 -8.80
C CYS A 18 -7.68 36.94 -7.97
N ALA A 19 -7.03 37.43 -6.90
CA ALA A 19 -6.24 36.59 -6.01
C ALA A 19 -7.13 35.58 -5.25
N PHE A 20 -8.33 35.99 -4.83
CA PHE A 20 -9.29 35.13 -4.14
C PHE A 20 -9.83 34.01 -5.04
N SER A 21 -10.12 34.31 -6.31
CA SER A 21 -10.56 33.32 -7.31
C SER A 21 -9.49 32.26 -7.59
N ASN A 22 -8.22 32.68 -7.72
CA ASN A 22 -7.11 31.76 -7.94
C ASN A 22 -6.71 30.96 -6.69
N ALA A 23 -6.96 31.48 -5.48
CA ALA A 23 -6.73 30.75 -4.22
C ALA A 23 -7.84 29.74 -3.91
N PHE A 24 -9.07 29.95 -4.42
CA PHE A 24 -10.20 29.02 -4.26
C PHE A 24 -10.12 27.81 -5.19
N VAL A 25 -9.30 27.85 -6.25
CA VAL A 25 -8.84 26.63 -6.94
C VAL A 25 -7.77 25.94 -6.07
N LEU A 26 -8.10 25.74 -4.80
CA LEU A 26 -7.47 24.78 -3.92
C LEU A 26 -7.81 23.43 -4.55
N ARG A 27 -6.85 22.87 -5.30
CA ARG A 27 -6.95 21.49 -5.79
C ARG A 27 -7.36 20.62 -4.61
N THR A 28 -8.59 20.13 -4.65
CA THR A 28 -8.98 18.97 -3.88
C THR A 28 -8.19 17.81 -4.49
N ASP A 29 -6.98 17.59 -3.98
CA ASP A 29 -6.30 16.31 -4.16
C ASP A 29 -7.15 15.30 -3.41
N VAL A 30 -8.18 14.77 -4.09
CA VAL A 30 -9.01 13.69 -3.58
C VAL A 30 -8.07 12.49 -3.52
N LYS A 31 -7.36 12.38 -2.40
CA LYS A 31 -6.61 11.17 -2.07
C LYS A 31 -7.64 10.09 -1.84
N VAL A 32 -7.82 9.25 -2.86
CA VAL A 32 -8.51 7.99 -2.71
C VAL A 32 -7.68 7.18 -1.72
N GLU A 33 -8.18 7.05 -0.50
CA GLU A 33 -7.56 6.24 0.54
C GLU A 33 -7.79 4.77 0.19
N GLU A 34 -6.86 4.19 -0.57
CA GLU A 34 -6.86 2.77 -0.88
C GLU A 34 -6.57 1.99 0.41
N SER A 35 -7.59 1.33 0.96
CA SER A 35 -7.47 0.51 2.16
C SER A 35 -7.64 -0.96 1.82
N LEU A 36 -6.78 -1.79 2.40
CA LEU A 36 -6.89 -3.25 2.27
C LEU A 36 -8.07 -3.74 3.11
N ILE A 37 -9.17 -4.09 2.45
CA ILE A 37 -10.40 -4.52 3.14
C ILE A 37 -10.32 -5.99 3.55
N TYR A 38 -9.74 -6.85 2.70
CA TYR A 38 -9.69 -8.29 2.93
C TYR A 38 -8.62 -8.97 2.07
N VAL A 39 -7.97 -10.00 2.60
CA VAL A 39 -7.10 -10.90 1.86
C VAL A 39 -7.41 -12.34 2.25
N GLN A 40 -7.55 -13.20 1.25
CA GLN A 40 -7.60 -14.63 1.43
C GLN A 40 -6.58 -15.30 0.54
N THR A 41 -5.95 -16.33 1.08
CA THR A 41 -4.91 -17.05 0.36
C THR A 41 -4.89 -18.52 0.79
N ILE A 42 -4.51 -19.38 -0.15
CA ILE A 42 -4.40 -20.82 -0.01
C ILE A 42 -2.96 -21.20 -0.29
N TRP A 43 -2.29 -21.76 0.72
CA TRP A 43 -0.90 -22.17 0.64
C TRP A 43 -0.79 -23.67 0.93
N ARG A 44 0.23 -24.31 0.35
CA ARG A 44 0.67 -25.63 0.79
C ARG A 44 1.42 -25.51 2.12
N HIS A 45 1.57 -26.63 2.82
CA HIS A 45 2.55 -26.74 3.89
C HIS A 45 3.97 -26.42 3.38
N GLY A 46 4.84 -25.94 4.26
CA GLY A 46 6.26 -25.69 3.99
C GLY A 46 7.04 -26.98 3.74
N ASP A 47 8.35 -26.88 3.54
CA ASP A 47 9.17 -28.07 3.33
C ASP A 47 9.15 -28.99 4.55
N ARG A 48 9.09 -30.30 4.29
CA ARG A 48 8.96 -31.33 5.31
C ARG A 48 9.77 -32.57 4.94
N ALA A 49 10.13 -33.32 5.96
CA ALA A 49 10.67 -34.66 5.78
C ALA A 49 9.71 -35.55 4.96
N PRO A 50 10.23 -36.57 4.26
CA PRO A 50 9.43 -37.61 3.63
C PRO A 50 8.41 -38.19 4.60
N HIS A 51 7.34 -38.76 4.05
CA HIS A 51 6.31 -39.38 4.89
C HIS A 51 6.79 -40.70 5.50
N GLN A 52 7.69 -41.38 4.80
CA GLN A 52 8.25 -42.69 5.12
C GLN A 52 9.54 -42.87 4.31
N LEU A 53 10.19 -44.02 4.46
CA LEU A 53 11.35 -44.39 3.64
C LEU A 53 10.97 -44.35 2.13
N PRO A 54 11.57 -43.46 1.32
CA PRO A 54 11.13 -43.26 -0.07
C PRO A 54 11.35 -44.49 -0.95
N TYR A 55 12.46 -45.20 -0.72
CA TYR A 55 12.85 -46.39 -1.45
C TYR A 55 13.40 -47.44 -0.47
N PRO A 56 13.22 -48.75 -0.73
CA PRO A 56 13.61 -49.80 0.22
C PRO A 56 15.10 -49.80 0.63
N SER A 57 15.99 -49.33 -0.24
CA SER A 57 17.44 -49.28 -0.01
C SER A 57 17.97 -47.87 0.26
N ASP A 58 17.09 -46.91 0.59
CA ASP A 58 17.53 -45.57 0.97
C ASP A 58 18.30 -45.64 2.30
N LEU A 59 19.50 -45.07 2.32
CA LEU A 59 20.36 -45.04 3.50
C LEU A 59 19.84 -44.06 4.57
N ASN A 60 19.01 -43.10 4.16
CA ASN A 60 18.49 -42.04 5.03
C ASN A 60 17.12 -42.42 5.56
N ASN A 61 17.12 -43.16 6.66
CA ASN A 61 15.91 -43.50 7.41
C ASN A 61 15.46 -42.32 8.31
N GLU A 62 14.53 -42.57 9.23
CA GLU A 62 13.92 -41.52 10.06
C GLU A 62 14.95 -40.74 10.88
N SER A 63 16.01 -41.41 11.32
CA SER A 63 17.05 -40.80 12.15
C SER A 63 17.85 -39.73 11.42
N SER A 64 17.87 -39.74 10.08
CA SER A 64 18.46 -38.67 9.27
C SER A 64 17.65 -37.37 9.30
N TRP A 65 16.41 -37.41 9.80
CA TRP A 65 15.52 -36.26 9.91
C TRP A 65 15.44 -35.83 11.37
N PRO A 66 15.97 -34.65 11.76
CA PRO A 66 16.09 -34.25 13.17
C PRO A 66 14.77 -34.22 13.95
N ARG A 67 13.64 -34.11 13.23
CA ARG A 67 12.29 -34.10 13.81
C ARG A 67 11.47 -35.35 13.47
N GLY A 68 12.04 -36.31 12.75
CA GLY A 68 11.35 -37.48 12.24
C GLY A 68 10.52 -37.22 10.99
N TRP A 69 9.73 -38.21 10.59
CA TRP A 69 8.97 -38.18 9.33
C TRP A 69 7.87 -37.14 9.32
N SER A 70 7.55 -36.65 8.11
CA SER A 70 6.48 -35.69 7.83
C SER A 70 6.54 -34.35 8.56
N GLN A 71 7.55 -34.11 9.40
CA GLN A 71 7.69 -32.85 10.12
C GLN A 71 8.26 -31.77 9.22
N LEU A 72 7.80 -30.52 9.41
CA LEU A 72 8.36 -29.35 8.74
C LEU A 72 9.87 -29.24 9.02
N THR A 73 10.64 -28.65 8.12
CA THR A 73 12.07 -28.32 8.30
C THR A 73 12.25 -26.85 8.73
N ASN A 74 13.43 -26.49 9.27
CA ASN A 74 13.76 -25.12 9.71
C ASN A 74 14.22 -24.26 8.54
#